data_AF-A0A3C0NZW0-F1
#
_entry.id   AF-A0A3C0NZW0-F1
#
_cell.length_a   1.000
_cell.length_b   1.000
_cell.length_c   1.000
_cell.angle_alpha   90.00
_cell.angle_beta   90.00
_cell.angle_gamma   90.00
#
_symmetry.space_group_name_H-M   'P 1'
#
loop_
_entity.id
_entity.type
_entity.pdbx_description
1 polymer ?
#
loop_
_entity_poly.entity_id
_entity_poly.type
_entity_poly.pdbx_seq_one_letter_code
_entity_poly.pdbx_strand_id
1 'polypeptide(L)'
;QKFVNYIGNYDYYLEKRDELTAVYAPEEKELLSSSAPTEAKNAWISQKEQQAARRKKENDLKKVEERIAVLEERNREIDKEFALPETGTDLPRCQELSREQAEVVEELETLYEQWESLAE
;
A
#
# COMPACT_ATOMS: atom_id res chain seq x y z
N GLN A 1 -5.31 -34.90 2.12
CA GLN A 1 -4.16 -34.43 2.92
C GLN A 1 -4.29 -32.93 3.10
N LYS A 2 -4.42 -32.43 4.34
CA LYS A 2 -4.57 -30.99 4.60
C LYS A 2 -3.18 -30.35 4.59
N PHE A 3 -2.86 -29.59 3.54
CA PHE A 3 -1.65 -28.79 3.50
C PHE A 3 -1.78 -27.63 4.48
N VAL A 4 -0.95 -27.63 5.53
CA VAL A 4 -0.82 -26.49 6.43
C VAL A 4 0.23 -25.58 5.81
N ASN A 5 -0.25 -24.56 5.10
CA ASN A 5 0.62 -23.55 4.51
C ASN A 5 1.20 -22.70 5.66
N TYR A 6 2.50 -22.85 5.91
CA TYR A 6 3.22 -21.99 6.84
C TYR A 6 3.35 -20.60 6.21
N ILE A 7 2.47 -19.68 6.64
CA ILE A 7 2.70 -18.26 6.44
C ILE A 7 3.86 -17.91 7.37
N GLY A 8 5.05 -17.83 6.80
CA GLY A 8 6.27 -17.53 7.54
C GLY A 8 6.08 -16.28 8.39
N ASN A 9 6.42 -16.40 9.67
CA ASN A 9 6.85 -15.27 10.45
C ASN A 9 7.77 -15.79 11.55
N TYR A 10 8.98 -15.24 11.58
CA TYR A 10 9.98 -15.41 12.62
C TYR A 10 9.41 -15.15 14.05
N ASP A 11 8.27 -14.44 14.15
CA ASP A 11 7.43 -14.31 15.36
C ASP A 11 7.13 -15.66 16.04
N TYR A 12 6.81 -16.72 15.27
CA TYR A 12 6.46 -18.02 15.85
C TYR A 12 7.66 -18.68 16.54
N TYR A 13 8.87 -18.44 16.04
CA TYR A 13 10.08 -19.00 16.62
C TYR A 13 10.47 -18.29 17.92
N LEU A 14 10.20 -16.98 18.03
CA LEU A 14 10.49 -16.20 19.23
C LEU A 14 9.50 -16.48 20.36
N GLU A 15 8.21 -16.64 20.09
CA GLU A 15 7.22 -16.97 21.13
C GLU A 15 7.43 -18.37 21.73
N LYS A 16 7.87 -19.35 20.92
CA LYS A 16 8.02 -20.74 21.39
C LYS A 16 9.40 -21.06 21.96
N ARG A 17 10.39 -20.19 21.82
CA ARG A 17 11.74 -20.42 22.36
C ARG A 17 11.78 -20.32 23.89
N ASP A 18 11.00 -19.41 24.47
CA ASP A 18 10.96 -19.23 25.92
C ASP A 18 10.24 -20.38 26.63
N GLU A 19 9.26 -21.02 25.96
CA GLU A 19 8.60 -22.22 26.49
C GLU A 19 9.48 -23.48 26.43
N LEU A 20 10.32 -23.63 25.40
CA LEU A 20 11.19 -24.80 25.22
C LEU A 20 12.46 -24.77 26.08
N THR A 21 12.98 -23.58 26.42
CA THR A 21 14.21 -23.44 27.22
C THR A 21 13.97 -23.72 28.72
N ALA A 22 12.74 -23.56 29.20
CA ALA A 22 12.37 -23.85 30.59
C ALA A 22 12.30 -25.34 30.94
N VAL A 23 12.17 -26.22 29.93
CA VAL A 23 11.99 -27.67 30.13
C VAL A 23 13.32 -28.44 30.20
N TYR A 24 14.42 -27.89 29.67
CA TYR A 24 15.64 -28.67 29.42
C TYR A 24 16.92 -28.24 30.15
N ALA A 25 16.94 -27.14 30.91
CA ALA A 25 18.15 -26.71 31.63
C ALA A 25 17.84 -25.97 32.95
N PRO A 26 17.75 -26.68 34.10
CA PRO A 26 17.49 -26.04 35.38
C PRO A 26 18.73 -25.44 36.08
N GLU A 27 19.95 -25.49 35.52
CA GLU A 27 21.19 -25.29 36.31
C GLU A 27 22.09 -24.07 35.98
N GLU A 28 21.74 -23.16 35.07
CA GLU A 28 22.55 -21.95 34.80
C GLU A 28 21.83 -20.65 35.17
N LYS A 29 21.24 -20.63 36.37
CA LYS A 29 20.29 -19.59 36.79
C LYS A 29 20.90 -18.29 37.35
N GLU A 30 22.20 -18.04 37.25
CA GLU A 30 22.84 -17.00 38.10
C GLU A 30 23.78 -15.98 37.43
N LEU A 31 23.86 -15.82 36.10
CA LEU A 31 24.84 -14.85 35.56
C LEU A 31 24.43 -13.78 34.54
N LEU A 32 23.24 -13.75 33.93
CA LEU A 32 22.87 -12.59 33.08
C LEU A 32 21.44 -12.12 33.32
N SER A 33 21.28 -11.50 34.48
CA SER A 33 20.22 -10.56 34.80
C SER A 33 20.29 -9.33 33.90
N SER A 34 19.11 -8.98 33.34
CA SER A 34 18.56 -7.62 33.23
C SER A 34 19.25 -6.57 32.35
N SER A 35 18.91 -6.56 31.04
CA SER A 35 18.75 -5.31 30.25
C SER A 35 18.29 -5.54 28.79
N ALA A 36 18.50 -6.74 28.22
CA ALA A 36 18.24 -7.02 26.80
C ALA A 36 16.79 -7.25 26.31
N PRO A 37 15.78 -7.65 27.13
CA PRO A 37 14.44 -7.98 26.59
C PRO A 37 13.67 -6.77 26.05
N THR A 38 13.90 -5.59 26.63
CA THR A 38 13.17 -4.36 26.31
C THR A 38 13.63 -3.77 24.97
N GLU A 39 14.93 -3.81 24.68
CA GLU A 39 15.47 -3.38 23.38
C GLU A 39 15.03 -4.30 22.24
N ALA A 40 15.04 -5.62 22.45
CA ALA A 40 14.55 -6.58 21.45
C ALA A 40 13.05 -6.41 21.15
N LYS A 41 12.23 -6.15 22.19
CA LYS A 41 10.80 -5.86 22.04
C LYS A 41 10.55 -4.51 21.36
N ASN A 42 11.30 -3.48 21.71
CA ASN A 42 11.22 -2.16 21.06
C ASN A 42 11.67 -2.22 19.59
N ALA A 43 12.72 -2.97 19.27
CA ALA A 43 13.17 -3.20 17.90
C ALA A 43 12.10 -3.95 17.07
N TRP A 44 11.43 -4.93 17.66
CA TRP A 44 10.34 -5.65 17.02
C TRP A 44 9.11 -4.77 16.74
N ILE A 45 8.71 -3.94 17.70
CA ILE A 45 7.60 -2.97 17.52
C ILE A 45 7.96 -2.00 16.39
N SER A 46 9.19 -1.46 16.40
CA SER A 46 9.67 -0.54 15.36
C SER A 46 9.73 -1.20 13.98
N GLN A 47 10.16 -2.46 13.89
CA GLN A 47 10.14 -3.23 12.63
C GLN A 47 8.73 -3.43 12.09
N LYS A 48 7.75 -3.78 12.95
CA LYS A 48 6.35 -3.90 12.52
C LYS A 48 5.77 -2.57 12.06
N GLU A 49 6.07 -1.49 12.77
CA GLU A 49 5.62 -0.14 12.40
C GLU A 49 6.20 0.28 11.04
N GLN A 50 7.50 0.06 10.81
CA GLN A 50 8.14 0.32 9.51
C GLN A 50 7.54 -0.52 8.39
N GLN A 51 7.23 -1.79 8.64
CA GLN A 51 6.61 -2.67 7.65
C GLN A 51 5.16 -2.24 7.35
N ALA A 52 4.40 -1.82 8.36
CA ALA A 52 3.05 -1.26 8.17
C ALA A 52 3.09 0.06 7.38
N ALA A 53 4.04 0.94 7.69
CA ALA A 53 4.24 2.20 6.96
C ALA A 53 4.61 1.95 5.49
N ARG A 54 5.47 0.97 5.21
CA ARG A 54 5.83 0.58 3.83
C ARG A 54 4.61 0.06 3.06
N ARG A 55 3.84 -0.86 3.65
CA ARG A 55 2.61 -1.38 3.02
C ARG A 55 1.57 -0.28 2.78
N LYS A 56 1.47 0.69 3.70
CA LYS A 56 0.58 1.83 3.52
C LYS A 56 1.00 2.67 2.32
N LYS A 57 2.28 3.06 2.24
CA LYS A 57 2.84 3.78 1.07
C LYS A 57 2.61 3.03 -0.23
N GLU A 58 2.92 1.72 -0.28
CA GLU A 58 2.71 0.89 -1.47
C GLU A 58 1.23 0.81 -1.88
N ASN A 59 0.31 0.69 -0.92
CA ASN A 59 -1.12 0.66 -1.22
C ASN A 59 -1.65 2.02 -1.68
N ASP A 60 -1.17 3.11 -1.09
CA ASP A 60 -1.58 4.46 -1.47
C ASP A 60 -1.07 4.78 -2.88
N LEU A 61 0.19 4.43 -3.19
CA LEU A 61 0.77 4.57 -4.53
C LEU A 61 -0.03 3.77 -5.57
N LYS A 62 -0.38 2.51 -5.28
CA LYS A 62 -1.24 1.69 -6.17
C LYS A 62 -2.61 2.30 -6.44
N LYS A 63 -3.25 2.91 -5.43
CA LYS A 63 -4.55 3.56 -5.61
C LYS A 63 -4.44 4.78 -6.51
N VAL A 64 -3.37 5.56 -6.34
CA VAL A 64 -3.10 6.73 -7.19
C VAL A 64 -2.86 6.27 -8.63
N GLU A 65 -2.03 5.24 -8.85
CA GLU A 65 -1.80 4.66 -10.18
C GLU A 65 -3.09 4.14 -10.83
N GLU A 66 -3.93 3.42 -10.08
CA GLU A 66 -5.20 2.91 -10.59
C GLU A 66 -6.15 4.06 -10.96
N ARG A 67 -6.20 5.12 -10.13
CA ARG A 67 -7.02 6.30 -10.41
C ARG A 67 -6.54 7.03 -11.66
N ILE A 68 -5.23 7.22 -11.83
CA ILE A 68 -4.62 7.79 -13.03
C ILE A 68 -5.04 6.98 -14.27
N ALA A 69 -4.87 5.65 -14.22
CA ALA A 69 -5.22 4.78 -15.36
C ALA A 69 -6.71 4.89 -15.76
N VAL A 70 -7.62 4.99 -14.78
CA VAL A 70 -9.05 5.19 -15.04
C VAL A 70 -9.32 6.53 -15.70
N LEU A 71 -8.71 7.61 -15.21
CA LEU A 71 -8.88 8.96 -15.76
C LEU A 71 -8.28 9.09 -17.17
N GLU A 72 -7.12 8.46 -17.42
CA GLU A 72 -6.52 8.42 -18.75
C GLU A 72 -7.41 7.69 -19.76
N GLU A 73 -8.00 6.55 -19.36
CA GLU A 73 -8.94 5.86 -20.24
C GLU A 73 -10.19 6.69 -20.48
N ARG A 74 -10.72 7.35 -19.43
CA ARG A 74 -11.88 8.25 -19.59
C ARG A 74 -11.57 9.41 -20.53
N ASN A 75 -10.37 10.01 -20.44
CA ASN A 75 -9.96 11.06 -21.36
C ASN A 75 -9.91 10.56 -22.81
N ARG A 76 -9.35 9.36 -23.03
CA ARG A 76 -9.35 8.72 -24.36
C ARG A 76 -10.76 8.41 -24.87
N GLU A 77 -11.68 8.02 -24.00
CA GLU A 77 -13.08 7.83 -24.36
C GLU A 77 -13.72 9.15 -24.78
N ILE A 78 -13.50 10.22 -24.03
CA ILE A 78 -13.99 11.56 -24.36
C ILE A 78 -13.44 12.02 -25.72
N ASP A 79 -12.16 11.80 -26.01
CA ASP A 79 -11.56 12.10 -27.32
C ASP A 79 -12.23 11.30 -28.46
N LYS A 80 -12.55 10.02 -28.24
CA LYS A 80 -13.31 9.20 -29.20
C LYS A 80 -14.72 9.73 -29.39
N GLU A 81 -15.39 10.16 -28.32
CA GLU A 81 -16.72 10.78 -28.37
C GLU A 81 -16.69 12.11 -29.14
N PHE A 82 -15.64 12.91 -28.98
CA PHE A 82 -15.43 14.14 -29.77
C PHE A 82 -15.21 13.88 -31.27
N ALA A 83 -14.63 12.74 -31.62
CA ALA A 83 -14.44 12.34 -33.01
C ALA A 83 -15.76 11.91 -33.69
N LEU A 84 -16.85 11.69 -32.93
CA LEU A 84 -18.14 11.33 -33.50
C LEU A 84 -18.86 12.56 -34.08
N PRO A 85 -19.44 12.46 -35.29
CA PRO A 85 -20.18 13.55 -35.92
C PRO A 85 -21.47 13.92 -35.16
N GLU A 86 -21.98 13.02 -34.31
CA GLU A 86 -23.15 13.26 -33.46
C GLU A 86 -22.88 14.36 -32.42
N THR A 87 -21.69 14.35 -31.81
CA THR A 87 -21.24 15.37 -30.84
C THR A 87 -21.12 16.76 -31.47
N GLY A 88 -20.73 16.83 -32.75
CA GLY A 88 -20.70 18.09 -33.50
C GLY A 88 -22.08 18.68 -33.80
N THR A 89 -23.14 17.87 -33.72
CA THR A 89 -24.54 18.30 -33.91
C THR A 89 -25.20 18.65 -32.57
N ASP A 90 -24.76 18.04 -31.47
CA ASP A 90 -25.25 18.26 -30.12
C ASP A 90 -24.33 19.21 -29.32
N LEU A 91 -24.65 20.50 -29.38
CA LEU A 91 -23.89 21.56 -28.69
C LEU A 91 -23.86 21.38 -27.15
N PRO A 92 -24.97 21.05 -26.46
CA PRO A 92 -24.93 20.67 -25.04
C PRO A 92 -23.97 19.53 -24.73
N ARG A 93 -24.01 18.43 -25.50
CA ARG A 93 -23.12 17.28 -25.28
C ARG A 93 -21.66 17.64 -25.46
N CYS A 94 -21.35 18.46 -26.47
CA CYS A 94 -20.00 18.98 -26.69
C CYS A 94 -19.49 19.80 -25.49
N GLN A 95 -20.34 20.65 -24.89
CA GLN A 95 -19.98 21.44 -23.71
C GLN A 95 -19.74 20.57 -22.47
N GLU A 96 -20.59 19.55 -22.26
CA GLU A 96 -20.41 18.59 -21.15
C GLU A 96 -19.08 17.84 -21.28
N LEU A 97 -18.79 17.29 -22.47
CA LEU A 97 -17.54 16.57 -22.72
C LEU A 97 -16.30 17.48 -22.59
N SER A 98 -16.38 18.74 -23.01
CA SER A 98 -15.27 19.70 -22.83
C SER A 98 -15.04 20.01 -21.37
N ARG A 99 -16.10 20.14 -20.57
CA ARG A 99 -15.99 20.36 -19.12
C ARG A 99 -15.39 19.14 -18.45
N GLU A 100 -15.89 17.95 -18.77
CA GLU A 100 -15.39 16.70 -18.22
C GLU A 100 -13.93 16.48 -18.58
N GLN A 101 -13.51 16.77 -19.82
CA GLN A 101 -12.10 16.72 -20.21
C GLN A 101 -11.24 17.65 -19.37
N ALA A 102 -11.69 18.89 -19.12
CA ALA A 102 -10.95 19.83 -18.27
C ALA A 102 -10.84 19.34 -16.82
N GLU A 103 -11.94 18.82 -16.25
CA GLU A 103 -11.97 18.25 -14.90
C GLU A 103 -11.03 17.02 -14.79
N VAL A 104 -11.01 16.15 -15.80
CA VAL A 104 -10.13 14.97 -15.86
C VAL A 104 -8.66 15.38 -15.94
N VAL A 105 -8.32 16.41 -16.73
CA VAL A 105 -6.94 16.90 -16.85
C VAL A 105 -6.47 17.52 -15.52
N GLU A 106 -7.30 18.33 -14.86
CA GLU A 106 -6.98 18.91 -13.55
C GLU A 106 -6.80 17.83 -12.46
N GLU A 107 -7.67 16.81 -12.45
CA GLU A 107 -7.55 15.69 -11.51
C GLU A 107 -6.29 14.87 -11.79
N LEU A 108 -5.93 14.64 -13.05
CA LEU A 108 -4.70 13.95 -13.43
C LEU A 108 -3.45 14.70 -12.96
N GLU A 109 -3.37 16.02 -13.18
CA GLU A 109 -2.25 16.84 -12.69
C GLU A 109 -2.09 16.70 -11.17
N THR A 110 -3.20 16.81 -10.42
CA THR A 110 -3.21 16.66 -8.96
C THR A 110 -2.75 15.26 -8.53
N LEU A 111 -3.17 14.22 -9.22
CA LEU A 111 -2.78 12.84 -8.92
C LEU A 111 -1.32 12.57 -9.25
N TYR A 112 -0.77 13.20 -10.30
CA TYR A 112 0.65 13.10 -10.62
C TYR A 112 1.52 13.75 -9.53
N GLU A 113 1.13 14.92 -9.01
CA GLU A 113 1.80 15.54 -7.86
C GLU A 113 1.72 14.64 -6.61
N GLN A 114 0.56 14.03 -6.35
CA GLN A 114 0.40 13.08 -5.24
C GLN A 114 1.26 11.83 -5.42
N TRP A 115 1.36 11.31 -6.65
CA TRP A 115 2.19 10.17 -6.96
C TRP A 115 3.67 10.49 -6.74
N GLU A 116 4.14 11.65 -7.20
CA GLU A 116 5.52 12.11 -6.99
C GLU A 116 5.83 12.22 -5.49
N SER A 117 4.95 12.84 -4.71
CA SER A 117 5.11 12.96 -3.25
C SER A 117 5.09 11.61 -2.52
N LEU A 118 4.42 10.58 -3.06
CA LEU A 118 4.38 9.24 -2.46
C LEU A 118 5.56 8.37 -2.91
N ALA A 119 6.11 8.64 -4.09
CA ALA A 119 7.26 7.95 -4.67
C ALA A 119 8.60 8.44 -4.09
N GLU A 120 8.65 9.67 -3.57
CA GLU A 120 9.75 10.21 -2.76
C GLU A 120 9.83 9.61 -1.34
#